data_AF-A0A4R2YKZ1-F1
#
_entry.id   AF-A0A4R2YKZ1-F1
#
_cell.length_a   1.000
_cell.length_b   1.000
_cell.length_c   1.000
_cell.angle_alpha   90.00
_cell.angle_beta   90.00
_cell.angle_gamma   90.00
#
_symmetry.space_group_name_H-M   'P 1'
#
loop_
_entity.id
_entity.type
_entity.pdbx_description
1 polymer ?
#
loop_
_entity_poly.entity_id
_entity_poly.type
_entity_poly.pdbx_seq_one_letter_code
_entity_poly.pdbx_strand_id
1 'polypeptide(L)'
;MINPWLSAIKKSSFDDKLAALFFLFTTISISFFMLSGEVTRNFFYITTYIAVIYFVYITFKKDKKVHFYVFSWIVLLLGVSKVLWVALTTNEQYPLIAHHYQISGKRLILAAFILYAIEHNLHRWKISTVTVRTGIAIMTLLFMIISVMHIAVYLKTGERIRINSDAPTSGAYTFTIFSLLVMYSLKFHGLKHYRLFCLVIMTMTFGVLAATETRSAAILFTFISVCSVLYDFAKSSHTSKMIYGFAIAGLIISALLSGHPYYNKIVTRIDNLQNEVASYDAGDRNTSVGARFSMWRAGIDAFEHHPFGQSADSRNALATTFINQHEGGNPEALRNLPFHLHNDIIDTLSLQGIFGGIIIVLFFAVLLLYPFKLVPKGYEFLLLSVPVIYFSQGDSQFYNRETPYFVVLIVGYLLMLRMKTPAVSEKQ
;
A
#
# COMPACT_ATOMS: atom_id res chain seq x y z
N MET A 1 11.80 -0.31 -37.72
CA MET A 1 11.37 -1.09 -36.53
C MET A 1 9.93 -0.81 -36.06
N ILE A 2 9.21 0.24 -36.52
CA ILE A 2 7.87 0.60 -36.01
C ILE A 2 6.70 -0.13 -36.73
N ASN A 3 6.86 -0.53 -38.00
CA ASN A 3 5.80 -1.16 -38.79
C ASN A 3 5.25 -2.51 -38.28
N PRO A 4 6.07 -3.43 -37.73
CA PRO A 4 5.56 -4.69 -37.17
C PRO A 4 4.69 -4.49 -35.90
N TRP A 5 4.91 -3.38 -35.21
CA TRP A 5 4.22 -3.05 -33.97
C TRP A 5 2.82 -2.52 -34.21
N LEU A 6 2.69 -1.59 -35.16
CA LEU A 6 1.41 -1.04 -35.58
C LEU A 6 0.50 -2.10 -36.21
N SER A 7 1.08 -3.10 -36.90
CA SER A 7 0.31 -4.21 -37.47
C SER A 7 -0.19 -5.20 -36.42
N ALA A 8 0.57 -5.42 -35.33
CA ALA A 8 0.14 -6.24 -34.20
C ALA A 8 -1.01 -5.61 -33.39
N ILE A 9 -0.99 -4.28 -33.20
CA ILE A 9 -2.08 -3.52 -32.55
C ILE A 9 -3.37 -3.54 -33.40
N LYS A 10 -3.24 -3.53 -34.74
CA LYS A 10 -4.41 -3.62 -35.63
C LYS A 10 -5.08 -5.00 -35.59
N LYS A 11 -4.33 -6.07 -35.30
CA LYS A 11 -4.84 -7.46 -35.24
C LYS A 11 -5.35 -7.90 -33.86
N SER A 12 -5.19 -7.09 -32.81
CA SER A 12 -5.65 -7.47 -31.45
C SER A 12 -7.16 -7.34 -31.29
N SER A 13 -7.75 -8.27 -30.51
CA SER A 13 -9.19 -8.26 -30.23
C SER A 13 -9.58 -7.04 -29.40
N PHE A 14 -10.87 -6.71 -29.37
CA PHE A 14 -11.39 -5.65 -28.50
C PHE A 14 -11.05 -5.91 -27.02
N ASP A 15 -11.18 -7.16 -26.58
CA ASP A 15 -10.87 -7.57 -25.21
C ASP A 15 -9.39 -7.39 -24.86
N ASP A 16 -8.47 -7.67 -25.80
CA ASP A 16 -7.03 -7.46 -25.57
C ASP A 16 -6.68 -5.97 -25.49
N LYS A 17 -7.34 -5.13 -26.29
CA LYS A 17 -7.18 -3.66 -26.23
C LYS A 17 -7.70 -3.11 -24.91
N LEU A 18 -8.84 -3.61 -24.45
CA LEU A 18 -9.42 -3.23 -23.16
C LEU A 18 -8.50 -3.66 -22.00
N ALA A 19 -7.97 -4.88 -22.03
CA ALA A 19 -7.01 -5.37 -21.04
C ALA A 19 -5.74 -4.51 -20.99
N ALA A 20 -5.19 -4.15 -22.15
CA ALA A 20 -4.02 -3.27 -22.24
C ALA A 20 -4.30 -1.88 -21.68
N LEU A 21 -5.50 -1.33 -21.93
CA LEU A 21 -5.93 -0.04 -21.41
C LEU A 21 -6.03 -0.06 -19.88
N PHE A 22 -6.72 -1.05 -19.32
CA PHE A 22 -6.82 -1.25 -17.86
C PHE A 22 -5.43 -1.36 -17.23
N PHE A 23 -4.55 -2.15 -17.84
CA PHE A 23 -3.19 -2.33 -17.35
C PHE A 23 -2.39 -1.04 -17.33
N LEU A 24 -2.36 -0.30 -18.45
CA LEU A 24 -1.59 0.94 -18.54
C LEU A 24 -2.15 2.02 -17.63
N PHE A 25 -3.47 2.20 -17.56
CA PHE A 25 -4.06 3.23 -16.71
C PHE A 25 -3.88 2.92 -15.22
N THR A 26 -4.03 1.65 -14.82
CA THR A 26 -3.72 1.19 -13.46
C THR A 26 -2.24 1.44 -13.14
N THR A 27 -1.34 1.09 -14.05
CA THR A 27 0.10 1.30 -13.90
C THR A 27 0.43 2.79 -13.74
N ILE A 28 -0.13 3.66 -14.59
CA ILE A 28 0.10 5.11 -14.52
C ILE A 28 -0.43 5.65 -13.18
N SER A 29 -1.63 5.25 -12.77
CA SER A 29 -2.22 5.66 -11.50
C SER A 29 -1.34 5.29 -10.30
N ILE A 30 -0.83 4.05 -10.25
CA ILE A 30 0.12 3.59 -9.23
C ILE A 30 1.43 4.38 -9.29
N SER A 31 1.99 4.58 -10.48
CA SER A 31 3.33 5.18 -10.65
C SER A 31 3.36 6.66 -10.25
N PHE A 32 2.28 7.38 -10.51
CA PHE A 32 2.15 8.80 -10.15
C PHE A 32 1.66 9.01 -8.72
N PHE A 33 1.31 7.95 -7.99
CA PHE A 33 0.74 8.05 -6.65
C PHE A 33 1.62 8.85 -5.68
N MET A 34 2.94 8.83 -5.84
CA MET A 34 3.87 9.61 -4.98
C MET A 34 4.36 10.92 -5.58
N LEU A 35 3.90 11.26 -6.79
CA LEU A 35 4.35 12.43 -7.54
C LEU A 35 3.24 13.46 -7.73
N SER A 36 2.05 13.01 -8.13
CA SER A 36 0.91 13.88 -8.37
C SER A 36 -0.39 13.17 -8.01
N GLY A 37 -1.00 13.64 -6.93
CA GLY A 37 -2.35 13.25 -6.50
C GLY A 37 -3.41 13.45 -7.60
N GLU A 38 -3.24 14.44 -8.47
CA GLU A 38 -4.18 14.70 -9.56
C GLU A 38 -4.07 13.66 -10.68
N VAL A 39 -2.86 13.36 -11.13
CA VAL A 39 -2.63 12.38 -12.19
C VAL A 39 -3.10 10.99 -11.73
N THR A 40 -2.74 10.59 -10.50
CA THR A 40 -3.18 9.28 -9.97
C THR A 40 -4.71 9.16 -9.94
N ARG A 41 -5.41 10.20 -9.46
CA ARG A 41 -6.88 10.23 -9.38
C ARG A 41 -7.53 10.26 -10.76
N ASN A 42 -7.00 11.02 -11.71
CA ASN A 42 -7.57 11.11 -13.05
C ASN A 42 -7.54 9.76 -13.75
N PHE A 43 -6.40 9.06 -13.75
CA PHE A 43 -6.31 7.72 -14.34
C PHE A 43 -7.14 6.68 -13.57
N PHE A 44 -7.22 6.79 -12.24
CA PHE A 44 -8.09 5.96 -11.41
C PHE A 44 -9.57 6.13 -11.80
N TYR A 45 -10.07 7.37 -11.87
CA TYR A 45 -11.47 7.64 -12.21
C TYR A 45 -11.79 7.28 -13.67
N ILE A 46 -10.91 7.56 -14.62
CA ILE A 46 -11.11 7.15 -16.02
C ILE A 46 -11.25 5.62 -16.11
N THR A 47 -10.34 4.87 -15.46
CA THR A 47 -10.40 3.40 -15.43
C THR A 47 -11.69 2.91 -14.77
N THR A 48 -12.11 3.58 -13.69
CA THR A 48 -13.36 3.29 -12.99
C THR A 48 -14.58 3.49 -13.91
N TYR A 49 -14.69 4.62 -14.61
CA TYR A 49 -15.83 4.88 -15.49
C TYR A 49 -15.94 3.82 -16.58
N ILE A 50 -14.82 3.42 -17.17
CA ILE A 50 -14.77 2.31 -18.13
C ILE A 50 -15.22 1.00 -17.45
N ALA A 51 -14.76 0.72 -16.23
CA ALA A 51 -15.13 -0.49 -15.49
C ALA A 51 -16.63 -0.53 -15.12
N VAL A 52 -17.24 0.60 -14.77
CA VAL A 52 -18.68 0.69 -14.49
C VAL A 52 -19.49 0.45 -15.77
N ILE A 53 -19.14 1.09 -16.88
CA ILE A 53 -19.80 0.87 -18.18
C ILE A 53 -19.66 -0.60 -18.58
N TYR A 54 -18.47 -1.18 -18.39
CA TYR A 54 -18.20 -2.57 -18.68
C TYR A 54 -19.00 -3.53 -17.79
N PHE A 55 -19.13 -3.23 -16.49
CA PHE A 55 -19.97 -3.97 -15.56
C PHE A 55 -21.45 -3.97 -16.00
N VAL A 56 -21.99 -2.82 -16.38
CA VAL A 56 -23.36 -2.70 -16.90
C VAL A 56 -23.53 -3.51 -18.18
N TYR A 57 -22.59 -3.41 -19.12
CA TYR A 57 -22.60 -4.18 -20.37
C TYR A 57 -22.60 -5.69 -20.11
N ILE A 58 -21.70 -6.19 -19.26
CA ILE A 58 -21.67 -7.63 -18.94
C ILE A 58 -22.97 -8.07 -18.26
N THR A 59 -23.41 -7.32 -17.25
CA THR A 59 -24.54 -7.70 -16.41
C THR A 59 -25.85 -7.71 -17.19
N PHE A 60 -26.07 -6.77 -18.11
CA PHE A 60 -27.36 -6.66 -18.81
C PHE A 60 -27.36 -7.19 -20.24
N LYS A 61 -26.21 -7.25 -20.93
CA LYS A 61 -26.14 -7.65 -22.35
C LYS A 61 -25.44 -8.99 -22.56
N LYS A 62 -24.32 -9.25 -21.87
CA LYS A 62 -23.48 -10.44 -22.13
C LYS A 62 -23.90 -11.64 -21.30
N ASP A 63 -23.77 -11.54 -19.98
CA ASP A 63 -23.94 -12.66 -19.06
C ASP A 63 -25.35 -12.70 -18.43
N LYS A 64 -26.06 -11.57 -18.43
CA LYS A 64 -27.42 -11.43 -17.87
C LYS A 64 -27.51 -11.80 -16.38
N LYS A 65 -26.40 -11.68 -15.64
CA LYS A 65 -26.30 -11.94 -14.20
C LYS A 65 -25.11 -11.21 -13.59
N VAL A 66 -25.15 -11.05 -12.26
CA VAL A 66 -24.01 -10.53 -11.48
C VAL A 66 -23.22 -11.70 -10.92
N HIS A 67 -21.91 -11.69 -11.14
CA HIS A 67 -20.98 -12.70 -10.63
C HIS A 67 -20.43 -12.31 -9.25
N PHE A 68 -20.16 -13.32 -8.42
CA PHE A 68 -19.55 -13.10 -7.11
C PHE A 68 -18.03 -13.32 -7.18
N TYR A 69 -17.29 -12.21 -7.28
CA TYR A 69 -15.83 -12.19 -7.18
C TYR A 69 -15.36 -11.69 -5.81
N VAL A 70 -14.63 -12.52 -5.07
CA VAL A 70 -14.35 -12.32 -3.64
C VAL A 70 -13.62 -11.00 -3.37
N PHE A 71 -12.57 -10.65 -4.14
CA PHE A 71 -11.86 -9.40 -3.91
C PHE A 71 -12.76 -8.20 -4.15
N SER A 72 -13.45 -8.19 -5.30
CA SER A 72 -14.37 -7.10 -5.68
C SER A 72 -15.45 -6.86 -4.63
N TRP A 73 -16.12 -7.93 -4.17
CA TRP A 73 -17.23 -7.82 -3.23
C TRP A 73 -16.78 -7.43 -1.82
N ILE A 74 -15.64 -7.92 -1.36
CA ILE A 74 -15.12 -7.53 -0.03
C ILE A 74 -14.62 -6.09 -0.03
N VAL A 75 -14.01 -5.62 -1.11
CA VAL A 75 -13.65 -4.21 -1.29
C VAL A 75 -14.90 -3.33 -1.38
N LEU A 76 -15.94 -3.78 -2.09
CA LEU A 76 -17.23 -3.08 -2.14
C LEU A 76 -17.86 -2.99 -0.75
N LEU A 77 -17.88 -4.09 0.00
CA LEU A 77 -18.44 -4.15 1.36
C LEU A 77 -17.69 -3.21 2.31
N LEU A 78 -16.36 -3.20 2.26
CA LEU A 78 -15.54 -2.26 3.03
C LEU A 78 -15.86 -0.81 2.67
N GLY A 79 -15.96 -0.49 1.37
CA GLY A 79 -16.32 0.85 0.92
C GLY A 79 -17.71 1.30 1.35
N VAL A 80 -18.72 0.43 1.20
CA VAL A 80 -20.11 0.68 1.61
C VAL A 80 -20.18 0.88 3.12
N SER A 81 -19.49 0.06 3.93
CA SER A 81 -19.50 0.20 5.38
C SER A 81 -19.03 1.58 5.84
N LYS A 82 -17.98 2.13 5.21
CA LYS A 82 -17.45 3.47 5.50
C LYS A 82 -18.43 4.57 5.15
N VAL A 83 -19.04 4.52 3.97
CA VAL A 83 -20.03 5.53 3.54
C VAL A 83 -21.29 5.44 4.39
N LEU A 84 -21.74 4.24 4.71
CA LEU A 84 -22.92 4.01 5.55
C LEU A 84 -22.70 4.54 6.96
N TRP A 85 -21.54 4.27 7.57
CA TRP A 85 -21.19 4.82 8.88
C TRP A 85 -21.24 6.35 8.91
N VAL A 86 -20.67 7.02 7.89
CA VAL A 86 -20.74 8.49 7.78
C VAL A 86 -22.17 8.97 7.60
N ALA A 87 -23.01 8.26 6.84
CA ALA A 87 -24.41 8.63 6.63
C ALA A 87 -25.28 8.46 7.89
N LEU A 88 -24.91 7.52 8.77
CA LEU A 88 -25.65 7.21 10.00
C LEU A 88 -25.17 8.01 11.23
N THR A 89 -24.09 8.77 11.13
CA THR A 89 -23.48 9.45 12.29
C THR A 89 -23.30 10.95 12.05
N THR A 90 -23.53 11.75 13.08
CA THR A 90 -23.25 13.19 13.10
C THR A 90 -21.88 13.42 13.72
N ASN A 91 -21.01 14.17 13.04
CA ASN A 91 -19.59 14.35 13.40
C ASN A 91 -19.22 15.83 13.31
N GLU A 92 -19.77 16.65 14.21
CA GLU A 92 -19.60 18.10 14.22
C GLU A 92 -18.25 18.53 14.81
N GLN A 93 -17.80 17.86 15.87
CA GLN A 93 -16.54 18.21 16.54
C GLN A 93 -15.33 17.65 15.79
N TYR A 94 -15.46 16.48 15.17
CA TYR A 94 -14.38 15.81 14.44
C TYR A 94 -14.75 15.50 12.97
N PRO A 95 -15.06 16.52 12.15
CA PRO A 95 -15.53 16.33 10.79
C PRO A 95 -14.45 15.75 9.85
N LEU A 96 -13.16 15.92 10.19
CA LEU A 96 -12.05 15.40 9.39
C LEU A 96 -12.09 13.86 9.29
N ILE A 97 -12.48 13.18 10.37
CA ILE A 97 -12.56 11.72 10.40
C ILE A 97 -13.67 11.23 9.48
N ALA A 98 -14.86 11.83 9.61
CA ALA A 98 -15.97 11.55 8.73
C ALA A 98 -15.61 11.83 7.26
N HIS A 99 -14.92 12.94 6.99
CA HIS A 99 -14.48 13.30 5.64
C HIS A 99 -13.52 12.26 5.03
N HIS A 100 -12.54 11.79 5.81
CA HIS A 100 -11.58 10.78 5.39
C HIS A 100 -12.27 9.43 5.10
N TYR A 101 -13.13 8.97 6.01
CA TYR A 101 -13.93 7.76 5.81
C TYR A 101 -14.86 7.87 4.60
N GLN A 102 -15.46 9.04 4.36
CA GLN A 102 -16.34 9.27 3.23
C GLN A 102 -15.59 9.17 1.90
N ILE A 103 -14.43 9.84 1.77
CA ILE A 103 -13.63 9.81 0.54
C ILE A 103 -13.07 8.40 0.31
N SER A 104 -12.48 7.80 1.35
CA SER A 104 -11.93 6.44 1.29
C SER A 104 -13.02 5.43 0.89
N GLY A 105 -14.19 5.50 1.52
CA GLY A 105 -15.33 4.63 1.22
C GLY A 105 -15.82 4.75 -0.23
N LYS A 106 -16.03 5.98 -0.72
CA LYS A 106 -16.42 6.23 -2.11
C LYS A 106 -15.39 5.66 -3.09
N ARG A 107 -14.10 5.86 -2.84
CA ARG A 107 -13.03 5.34 -3.71
C ARG A 107 -12.93 3.83 -3.67
N LEU A 108 -13.14 3.18 -2.53
CA LEU A 108 -13.20 1.72 -2.43
C LEU A 108 -14.38 1.13 -3.23
N ILE A 109 -15.56 1.73 -3.16
CA ILE A 109 -16.73 1.34 -3.98
C ILE A 109 -16.38 1.41 -5.46
N LEU A 110 -15.75 2.50 -5.90
CA LEU A 110 -15.33 2.68 -7.29
C LEU A 110 -14.25 1.68 -7.70
N ALA A 111 -13.26 1.44 -6.85
CA ALA A 111 -12.18 0.49 -7.09
C ALA A 111 -12.69 -0.97 -7.16
N ALA A 112 -13.79 -1.30 -6.48
CA ALA A 112 -14.42 -2.60 -6.57
C ALA A 112 -14.89 -2.93 -8.00
N PHE A 113 -15.36 -1.93 -8.78
CA PHE A 113 -15.73 -2.15 -10.18
C PHE A 113 -14.52 -2.45 -11.06
N ILE A 114 -13.37 -1.81 -10.80
CA ILE A 114 -12.10 -2.12 -11.49
C ILE A 114 -11.72 -3.57 -11.22
N LEU A 115 -11.72 -3.99 -9.95
CA LEU A 115 -11.43 -5.38 -9.59
C LEU A 115 -12.44 -6.34 -10.23
N TYR A 116 -13.72 -5.97 -10.29
CA TYR A 116 -14.76 -6.84 -10.87
C TYR A 116 -14.46 -7.11 -12.34
N ALA A 117 -14.10 -6.06 -13.10
CA ALA A 117 -13.73 -6.20 -14.50
C ALA A 117 -12.49 -7.08 -14.69
N ILE A 118 -11.50 -6.96 -13.81
CA ILE A 118 -10.25 -7.74 -13.84
C ILE A 118 -10.52 -9.20 -13.48
N GLU A 119 -11.21 -9.48 -12.37
CA GLU A 119 -11.54 -10.84 -11.91
C GLU A 119 -12.43 -11.56 -12.92
N HIS A 120 -13.41 -10.85 -13.52
CA HIS A 120 -14.27 -11.40 -14.56
C HIS A 120 -13.49 -11.93 -15.77
N ASN A 121 -12.39 -11.28 -16.12
CA ASN A 121 -11.60 -11.60 -17.30
C ASN A 121 -10.26 -12.25 -17.01
N LEU A 122 -10.04 -12.76 -15.79
CA LEU A 122 -8.76 -13.30 -15.35
C LEU A 122 -8.15 -14.34 -16.32
N HIS A 123 -9.00 -15.14 -16.97
CA HIS A 123 -8.61 -16.17 -17.94
C HIS A 123 -8.94 -15.82 -19.40
N ARG A 124 -9.54 -14.65 -19.65
CA ARG A 124 -10.03 -14.22 -20.97
C ARG A 124 -9.15 -13.14 -21.57
N TRP A 125 -8.81 -12.14 -20.78
CA TRP A 125 -7.96 -11.04 -21.20
C TRP A 125 -6.53 -11.50 -21.41
N LYS A 126 -5.91 -10.97 -22.47
CA LYS A 126 -4.52 -11.22 -22.80
C LYS A 126 -3.82 -9.89 -22.98
N ILE A 127 -2.73 -9.72 -22.24
CA ILE A 127 -1.92 -8.51 -22.27
C ILE A 127 -0.60 -8.84 -22.96
N SER A 128 -0.25 -8.06 -23.98
CA SER A 128 1.00 -8.28 -24.70
C SER A 128 2.21 -8.13 -23.76
N THR A 129 3.27 -8.92 -23.97
CA THR A 129 4.52 -8.79 -23.20
C THR A 129 5.07 -7.37 -23.24
N VAL A 130 4.81 -6.64 -24.32
CA VAL A 130 5.30 -5.27 -24.49
C VAL A 130 4.52 -4.33 -23.61
N THR A 131 3.19 -4.38 -23.64
CA THR A 131 2.36 -3.56 -22.76
C THR A 131 2.78 -3.72 -21.31
N VAL A 132 3.03 -4.96 -20.88
CA VAL A 132 3.57 -5.25 -19.55
C VAL A 132 4.93 -4.59 -19.33
N ARG A 133 5.91 -4.81 -20.22
CA ARG A 133 7.26 -4.20 -20.10
C ARG A 133 7.24 -2.68 -20.13
N THR A 134 6.38 -2.06 -20.94
CA THR A 134 6.18 -0.61 -20.99
C THR A 134 5.66 -0.10 -19.65
N GLY A 135 4.66 -0.76 -19.07
CA GLY A 135 4.16 -0.35 -17.76
C GLY A 135 5.22 -0.47 -16.66
N ILE A 136 6.00 -1.55 -16.66
CA ILE A 136 7.10 -1.75 -15.72
C ILE A 136 8.18 -0.68 -15.89
N ALA A 137 8.51 -0.31 -17.14
CA ALA A 137 9.47 0.75 -17.42
C ALA A 137 8.99 2.11 -16.89
N ILE A 138 7.70 2.45 -17.08
CA ILE A 138 7.08 3.66 -16.53
C ILE A 138 7.18 3.68 -15.01
N MET A 139 6.77 2.59 -14.33
CA MET A 139 6.86 2.47 -12.88
C MET A 139 8.29 2.64 -12.37
N THR A 140 9.25 1.95 -13.02
CA THR A 140 10.66 1.97 -12.60
C THR A 140 11.26 3.37 -12.77
N LEU A 141 11.01 4.02 -13.91
CA LEU A 141 11.49 5.38 -14.17
C LEU A 141 10.93 6.37 -13.15
N LEU A 142 9.62 6.35 -12.93
CA LEU A 142 8.98 7.25 -11.98
C LEU A 142 9.44 6.99 -10.54
N PHE A 143 9.62 5.72 -10.16
CA PHE A 143 10.19 5.37 -8.85
C PHE A 143 11.57 6.01 -8.64
N MET A 144 12.47 5.92 -9.63
CA MET A 144 13.80 6.51 -9.54
C MET A 144 13.73 8.04 -9.44
N ILE A 145 12.88 8.68 -10.25
CA ILE A 145 12.66 10.15 -10.20
C ILE A 145 12.18 10.57 -8.81
N ILE A 146 11.14 9.90 -8.29
CA ILE A 146 10.58 10.15 -6.95
C ILE A 146 11.67 10.00 -5.89
N SER A 147 12.46 8.93 -5.95
CA SER A 147 13.53 8.67 -4.99
C SER A 147 14.59 9.76 -4.97
N VAL A 148 15.08 10.14 -6.15
CA VAL A 148 16.10 11.19 -6.29
C VAL A 148 15.57 12.53 -5.79
N MET A 149 14.35 12.90 -6.14
CA MET A 149 13.74 14.16 -5.67
C MET A 149 13.67 14.22 -4.14
N HIS A 150 13.18 13.16 -3.49
CA HIS A 150 13.02 13.16 -2.04
C HIS A 150 14.37 13.12 -1.30
N ILE A 151 15.34 12.35 -1.80
CA ILE A 151 16.70 12.34 -1.24
C ILE A 151 17.35 13.73 -1.40
N ALA A 152 17.22 14.37 -2.56
CA ALA A 152 17.77 15.70 -2.80
C ALA A 152 17.13 16.77 -1.89
N VAL A 153 15.81 16.70 -1.68
CA VAL A 153 15.12 17.58 -0.73
C VAL A 153 15.66 17.38 0.68
N TYR A 154 15.77 16.13 1.15
CA TYR A 154 16.31 15.82 2.47
C TYR A 154 17.74 16.33 2.66
N LEU A 155 18.62 16.11 1.67
CA LEU A 155 20.00 16.58 1.74
C LEU A 155 20.11 18.10 1.76
N LYS A 156 19.15 18.82 1.16
CA LYS A 156 19.12 20.28 1.15
C LYS A 156 18.53 20.88 2.43
N THR A 157 17.46 20.30 2.96
CA THR A 157 16.73 20.88 4.10
C THR A 157 17.12 20.29 5.45
N GLY A 158 17.60 19.05 5.48
CA GLY A 158 17.79 18.27 6.71
C GLY A 158 16.48 17.89 7.42
N GLU A 159 15.33 18.27 6.86
CA GLU A 159 14.02 18.03 7.46
C GLU A 159 13.46 16.66 7.07
N ARG A 160 12.71 16.06 8.01
CA ARG A 160 12.02 14.79 7.80
C ARG A 160 11.02 14.91 6.63
N ILE A 161 11.22 14.11 5.59
CA ILE A 161 10.39 14.20 4.37
C ILE A 161 8.98 13.64 4.57
N ARG A 162 8.00 14.22 3.88
CA ARG A 162 6.62 13.74 3.78
C ARG A 162 6.32 13.40 2.33
N ILE A 163 6.02 12.12 2.05
CA ILE A 163 5.80 11.63 0.68
C ILE A 163 4.30 11.60 0.42
N ASN A 164 3.78 12.54 -0.37
CA ASN A 164 2.37 12.67 -0.80
C ASN A 164 1.32 12.28 0.28
N SER A 165 1.58 12.63 1.53
CA SER A 165 0.75 12.27 2.68
C SER A 165 0.92 13.31 3.79
N ASP A 166 -0.12 13.44 4.61
CA ASP A 166 -0.15 14.43 5.69
C ASP A 166 0.87 14.09 6.80
N ALA A 167 1.19 12.79 6.94
CA ALA A 167 2.16 12.25 7.89
C ALA A 167 3.33 11.51 7.19
N PRO A 168 4.59 11.71 7.63
CA PRO A 168 5.76 11.02 7.07
C PRO A 168 5.66 9.48 7.06
N THR A 169 4.97 8.90 8.05
CA THR A 169 4.84 7.43 8.22
C THR A 169 4.03 6.81 7.10
N SER A 170 2.87 7.37 6.79
CA SER A 170 2.00 6.89 5.71
C SER A 170 2.70 6.91 4.35
N GLY A 171 3.51 7.95 4.09
CA GLY A 171 4.32 8.04 2.88
C GLY A 171 5.39 6.94 2.81
N ALA A 172 6.08 6.66 3.91
CA ALA A 172 7.11 5.61 3.96
C ALA A 172 6.52 4.20 3.72
N TYR A 173 5.33 3.92 4.24
CA TYR A 173 4.66 2.63 4.07
C TYR A 173 4.25 2.36 2.64
N THR A 174 3.56 3.34 2.05
CA THR A 174 3.12 3.25 0.66
C THR A 174 4.31 3.24 -0.31
N PHE A 175 5.40 3.96 0.01
CA PHE A 175 6.66 3.90 -0.74
C PHE A 175 7.34 2.53 -0.65
N THR A 176 7.33 1.89 0.53
CA THR A 176 7.84 0.53 0.72
C THR A 176 7.06 -0.48 -0.14
N ILE A 177 5.73 -0.41 -0.12
CA ILE A 177 4.87 -1.25 -0.95
C ILE A 177 5.17 -1.02 -2.44
N PHE A 178 5.33 0.24 -2.86
CA PHE A 178 5.64 0.57 -4.26
C PHE A 178 7.02 0.02 -4.69
N SER A 179 8.03 0.13 -3.83
CA SER A 179 9.37 -0.40 -4.07
C SER A 179 9.36 -1.93 -4.27
N LEU A 180 8.68 -2.65 -3.38
CA LEU A 180 8.54 -4.11 -3.46
C LEU A 180 7.82 -4.52 -4.75
N LEU A 181 6.78 -3.79 -5.15
CA LEU A 181 6.07 -4.01 -6.40
C LEU A 181 6.99 -3.82 -7.63
N VAL A 182 7.76 -2.74 -7.68
CA VAL A 182 8.71 -2.47 -8.77
C VAL A 182 9.76 -3.57 -8.86
N MET A 183 10.37 -3.95 -7.74
CA MET A 183 11.36 -5.03 -7.68
C MET A 183 10.79 -6.37 -8.16
N TYR A 184 9.58 -6.72 -7.72
CA TYR A 184 8.88 -7.92 -8.15
C TYR A 184 8.61 -7.92 -9.65
N SER A 185 8.06 -6.82 -10.17
CA SER A 185 7.77 -6.66 -11.60
C SER A 185 9.03 -6.77 -12.46
N LEU A 186 10.13 -6.15 -12.05
CA LEU A 186 11.42 -6.25 -12.72
C LEU A 186 11.93 -7.69 -12.78
N LYS A 187 11.87 -8.42 -11.65
CA LYS A 187 12.38 -9.79 -11.53
C LYS A 187 11.67 -10.80 -12.42
N PHE A 188 10.33 -10.75 -12.46
CA PHE A 188 9.55 -11.79 -13.14
C PHE A 188 9.04 -11.40 -14.52
N HIS A 189 8.92 -10.09 -14.80
CA HIS A 189 8.27 -9.61 -16.02
C HIS A 189 9.09 -8.54 -16.76
N GLY A 190 10.19 -8.08 -16.17
CA GLY A 190 11.04 -7.00 -16.68
C GLY A 190 12.20 -7.48 -17.57
N LEU A 191 13.39 -6.92 -17.29
CA LEU A 191 14.57 -6.99 -18.15
C LEU A 191 15.50 -8.16 -17.79
N LYS A 192 16.31 -8.61 -18.76
CA LYS A 192 17.36 -9.63 -18.55
C LYS A 192 18.33 -9.26 -17.42
N HIS A 193 18.60 -7.96 -17.23
CA HIS A 193 19.48 -7.41 -16.20
C HIS A 193 18.74 -6.91 -14.96
N TYR A 194 17.58 -7.49 -14.61
CA TYR A 194 16.73 -7.03 -13.50
C TYR A 194 17.48 -6.87 -12.17
N ARG A 195 18.50 -7.70 -11.90
CA ARG A 195 19.23 -7.69 -10.63
C ARG A 195 19.90 -6.35 -10.33
N LEU A 196 20.54 -5.74 -11.33
CA LEU A 196 21.16 -4.42 -11.17
C LEU A 196 20.11 -3.37 -10.86
N PHE A 197 19.00 -3.36 -11.59
CA PHE A 197 17.90 -2.44 -11.34
C PHE A 197 17.29 -2.65 -9.94
N CYS A 198 17.05 -3.89 -9.51
CA CYS A 198 16.55 -4.17 -8.16
C CYS A 198 17.50 -3.66 -7.06
N LEU A 199 18.81 -3.78 -7.26
CA LEU A 199 19.81 -3.24 -6.33
C LEU A 199 19.75 -1.71 -6.26
N VAL A 200 19.65 -1.03 -7.42
CA VAL A 200 19.48 0.43 -7.47
C VAL A 200 18.20 0.86 -6.75
N ILE A 201 17.08 0.18 -7.02
CA ILE A 201 15.79 0.44 -6.37
C ILE A 201 15.89 0.23 -4.86
N MET A 202 16.58 -0.83 -4.42
CA MET A 202 16.79 -1.13 -3.00
C MET A 202 17.64 -0.04 -2.30
N THR A 203 18.75 0.39 -2.90
CA THR A 203 19.60 1.48 -2.38
C THR A 203 18.82 2.78 -2.28
N MET A 204 18.09 3.16 -3.34
CA MET A 204 17.23 4.34 -3.34
C MET A 204 16.15 4.26 -2.26
N THR A 205 15.58 3.07 -2.05
CA THR A 205 14.58 2.85 -1.01
C THR A 205 15.15 3.07 0.37
N PHE A 206 16.33 2.54 0.68
CA PHE A 206 16.98 2.80 1.95
C PHE A 206 17.27 4.29 2.17
N GLY A 207 17.73 5.00 1.13
CA GLY A 207 17.94 6.45 1.20
C GLY A 207 16.66 7.23 1.53
N VAL A 208 15.56 6.93 0.85
CA VAL A 208 14.26 7.55 1.12
C VAL A 208 13.74 7.18 2.51
N LEU A 209 13.78 5.90 2.90
CA LEU A 209 13.30 5.47 4.21
C LEU A 209 14.10 6.09 5.36
N ALA A 210 15.41 6.23 5.20
CA ALA A 210 16.27 6.95 6.14
C ALA A 210 15.84 8.43 6.28
N ALA A 211 15.55 9.10 5.16
CA ALA A 211 15.03 10.47 5.17
C ALA A 211 13.63 10.60 5.80
N THR A 212 12.79 9.56 5.72
CA THR A 212 11.46 9.56 6.38
C THR A 212 11.53 9.32 7.89
N GLU A 213 12.67 8.87 8.43
CA GLU A 213 12.82 8.40 9.81
C GLU A 213 11.77 7.37 10.29
N THR A 214 11.16 6.60 9.37
CA THR A 214 10.08 5.65 9.70
C THR A 214 10.63 4.25 9.95
N ARG A 215 10.83 3.93 11.24
CA ARG A 215 11.49 2.69 11.70
C ARG A 215 10.80 1.42 11.21
N SER A 216 9.48 1.33 11.37
CA SER A 216 8.68 0.17 10.99
C SER A 216 8.81 -0.16 9.49
N ALA A 217 8.84 0.86 8.63
CA ALA A 217 9.06 0.71 7.19
C ALA A 217 10.48 0.19 6.89
N ALA A 218 11.51 0.80 7.49
CA ALA A 218 12.90 0.41 7.30
C ALA A 218 13.18 -1.02 7.78
N ILE A 219 12.62 -1.45 8.92
CA ILE A 219 12.77 -2.81 9.45
C ILE A 219 12.15 -3.83 8.50
N LEU A 220 10.88 -3.64 8.11
CA LEU A 220 10.21 -4.57 7.21
C LEU A 220 10.92 -4.65 5.86
N PHE A 221 11.31 -3.51 5.29
CA PHE A 221 12.00 -3.47 4.01
C PHE A 221 13.38 -4.14 4.09
N THR A 222 14.13 -3.94 5.18
CA THR A 222 15.40 -4.64 5.44
C THR A 222 15.18 -6.15 5.48
N PHE A 223 14.20 -6.61 6.26
CA PHE A 223 13.91 -8.04 6.39
C PHE A 223 13.59 -8.68 5.03
N ILE A 224 12.65 -8.11 4.27
CA ILE A 224 12.27 -8.63 2.95
C ILE A 224 13.44 -8.58 1.96
N SER A 225 14.22 -7.49 1.98
CA SER A 225 15.38 -7.32 1.11
C SER A 225 16.47 -8.36 1.40
N VAL A 226 16.81 -8.57 2.67
CA VAL A 226 17.80 -9.58 3.10
C VAL A 226 17.33 -10.98 2.71
N CYS A 227 16.09 -11.35 3.03
CA CYS A 227 15.55 -12.65 2.65
C CYS A 227 15.57 -12.85 1.12
N SER A 228 15.23 -11.82 0.34
CA SER A 228 15.23 -11.86 -1.13
C SER A 228 16.64 -12.04 -1.69
N VAL A 229 17.63 -11.31 -1.16
CA VAL A 229 19.03 -11.42 -1.56
C VAL A 229 19.61 -12.78 -1.19
N LEU A 230 19.35 -13.27 0.03
CA LEU A 230 19.82 -14.60 0.47
C LEU A 230 19.21 -15.72 -0.37
N TYR A 231 17.91 -15.64 -0.66
CA TYR A 231 17.21 -16.60 -1.52
C TYR A 231 17.79 -16.62 -2.94
N ASP A 232 18.01 -15.45 -3.54
CA ASP A 232 18.62 -15.38 -4.88
C ASP A 232 20.09 -15.81 -4.85
N PHE A 233 20.85 -15.46 -3.81
CA PHE A 233 22.25 -15.86 -3.64
C PHE A 233 22.41 -17.38 -3.53
N ALA A 234 21.54 -18.04 -2.75
CA ALA A 234 21.53 -19.49 -2.58
C ALA A 234 21.29 -20.23 -3.91
N LYS A 235 20.52 -19.62 -4.83
CA LYS A 235 20.11 -20.24 -6.10
C LYS A 235 20.99 -19.85 -7.30
N SER A 236 22.00 -18.99 -7.14
CA SER A 236 22.66 -18.36 -8.27
C SER A 236 24.08 -18.87 -8.60
N SER A 237 24.45 -18.77 -9.89
CA SER A 237 25.79 -19.05 -10.41
C SER A 237 26.86 -18.04 -9.94
N HIS A 238 28.14 -18.41 -10.05
CA HIS A 238 29.31 -17.66 -9.53
C HIS A 238 29.34 -16.17 -9.95
N THR A 239 29.06 -15.85 -11.22
CA THR A 239 29.04 -14.47 -11.75
C THR A 239 28.00 -13.57 -11.07
N SER A 240 26.91 -14.18 -10.60
CA SER A 240 25.84 -13.44 -9.92
C SER A 240 26.17 -13.16 -8.47
N LYS A 241 26.92 -14.07 -7.82
CA LYS A 241 27.45 -13.88 -6.47
C LYS A 241 28.41 -12.69 -6.43
N MET A 242 29.18 -12.45 -7.49
CA MET A 242 30.00 -11.24 -7.64
C MET A 242 29.16 -9.96 -7.70
N ILE A 243 28.06 -9.92 -8.47
CA ILE A 243 27.19 -8.73 -8.56
C ILE A 243 26.56 -8.42 -7.20
N TYR A 244 26.05 -9.43 -6.49
CA TYR A 244 25.53 -9.24 -5.13
C TYR A 244 26.65 -8.82 -4.16
N GLY A 245 27.85 -9.40 -4.27
CA GLY A 245 29.01 -9.01 -3.48
C GLY A 245 29.41 -7.55 -3.67
N PHE A 246 29.51 -7.09 -4.91
CA PHE A 246 29.80 -5.67 -5.22
C PHE A 246 28.68 -4.73 -4.78
N ALA A 247 27.43 -5.15 -4.86
CA ALA A 247 26.30 -4.32 -4.45
C ALA A 247 26.14 -4.24 -2.92
N ILE A 248 26.36 -5.35 -2.21
CA ILE A 248 26.41 -5.38 -0.75
C ILE A 248 27.61 -4.56 -0.27
N ALA A 249 28.79 -4.73 -0.89
CA ALA A 249 29.95 -3.89 -0.60
C ALA A 249 29.66 -2.41 -0.88
N GLY A 250 28.98 -2.07 -1.97
CA GLY A 250 28.55 -0.70 -2.28
C GLY A 250 27.56 -0.13 -1.27
N LEU A 251 26.60 -0.93 -0.79
CA LEU A 251 25.67 -0.53 0.27
C LEU A 251 26.38 -0.33 1.61
N ILE A 252 27.32 -1.22 1.97
CA ILE A 252 28.14 -1.10 3.18
C ILE A 252 29.04 0.14 3.08
N ILE A 253 29.72 0.34 1.95
CA ILE A 253 30.56 1.52 1.70
C ILE A 253 29.71 2.79 1.72
N SER A 254 28.52 2.81 1.11
CA SER A 254 27.60 3.95 1.18
C SER A 254 27.11 4.19 2.61
N ALA A 255 26.80 3.14 3.37
CA ALA A 255 26.43 3.27 4.78
C ALA A 255 27.59 3.78 5.64
N LEU A 256 28.83 3.41 5.33
CA LEU A 256 30.04 3.88 6.01
C LEU A 256 30.40 5.33 5.65
N LEU A 257 30.33 5.69 4.36
CA LEU A 257 30.67 7.04 3.87
C LEU A 257 29.59 8.07 4.17
N SER A 258 28.32 7.67 4.20
CA SER A 258 27.17 8.56 4.49
C SER A 258 26.68 8.45 5.93
N GLY A 259 27.23 7.53 6.73
CA GLY A 259 26.66 7.08 8.00
C GLY A 259 26.70 8.08 9.14
N HIS A 260 27.56 9.10 9.11
CA HIS A 260 27.78 9.95 10.29
C HIS A 260 26.50 10.66 10.82
N PRO A 261 25.62 11.25 9.97
CA PRO A 261 24.34 11.81 10.45
C PRO A 261 23.22 10.76 10.68
N TYR A 262 23.26 9.60 10.02
CA TYR A 262 22.19 8.60 10.12
C TYR A 262 22.43 7.57 11.23
N TYR A 263 23.67 7.15 11.45
CA TYR A 263 24.08 6.15 12.43
C TYR A 263 23.75 6.58 13.86
N ASN A 264 24.15 7.80 14.24
CA ASN A 264 23.87 8.34 15.57
C ASN A 264 22.36 8.41 15.84
N LYS A 265 21.55 8.80 14.84
CA LYS A 265 20.09 8.80 14.97
C LYS A 265 19.52 7.39 15.13
N ILE A 266 19.99 6.40 14.36
CA ILE A 266 19.49 5.02 14.42
C ILE A 266 19.81 4.36 15.76
N VAL A 267 21.05 4.46 16.25
CA VAL A 267 21.46 3.91 17.55
C VAL A 267 20.66 4.55 18.67
N THR A 268 20.60 5.88 18.71
CA THR A 268 19.78 6.63 19.68
C THR A 268 18.30 6.23 19.61
N ARG A 269 17.76 5.89 18.43
CA ARG A 269 16.38 5.42 18.29
C ARG A 269 16.14 4.01 18.84
N ILE A 270 17.11 3.10 18.74
CA ILE A 270 16.97 1.74 19.30
C ILE A 270 16.97 1.81 20.82
N ASP A 271 17.91 2.55 21.41
CA ASP A 271 17.98 2.77 22.86
C ASP A 271 16.71 3.46 23.36
N ASN A 272 16.20 4.44 22.61
CA ASN A 272 14.92 5.08 22.94
C ASN A 272 13.74 4.09 22.92
N LEU A 273 13.69 3.07 22.06
CA LEU A 273 12.53 2.18 22.02
C LEU A 273 12.38 1.37 23.32
N GLN A 274 13.48 0.79 23.82
CA GLN A 274 13.45 0.03 25.07
C GLN A 274 13.10 0.94 26.25
N ASN A 275 13.64 2.16 26.25
CA ASN A 275 13.31 3.18 27.24
C ASN A 275 11.86 3.65 27.13
N GLU A 276 11.30 3.82 25.93
CA GLU A 276 9.90 4.24 25.71
C GLU A 276 8.89 3.18 26.20
N VAL A 277 9.23 1.89 26.09
CA VAL A 277 8.38 0.80 26.63
C VAL A 277 8.49 0.76 28.16
N ALA A 278 9.71 0.81 28.69
CA ALA A 278 9.91 0.83 30.14
C ALA A 278 9.31 2.08 30.80
N SER A 279 9.35 3.24 30.13
CA SER A 279 8.77 4.49 30.61
C SER A 279 7.25 4.42 30.68
N TYR A 280 6.61 3.75 29.71
CA TYR A 280 5.15 3.55 29.71
C TYR A 280 4.69 2.81 30.96
N ASP A 281 5.37 1.73 31.33
CA ASP A 281 5.09 0.97 32.55
C ASP A 281 5.42 1.76 33.82
N ALA A 282 6.45 2.63 33.77
CA ALA A 282 6.83 3.54 34.85
C ALA A 282 5.91 4.77 34.97
N GLY A 283 4.92 4.94 34.10
CA GLY A 283 3.94 6.02 34.13
C GLY A 283 4.26 7.24 33.26
N ASP A 284 5.44 7.32 32.64
CA ASP A 284 5.76 8.32 31.61
C ASP A 284 5.39 7.79 30.22
N ARG A 285 4.21 8.22 29.76
CA ARG A 285 3.57 7.74 28.54
C ARG A 285 3.71 8.70 27.36
N ASN A 286 4.40 9.84 27.53
CA ASN A 286 4.51 10.90 26.52
C ASN A 286 5.55 10.57 25.42
N THR A 287 5.41 9.40 24.82
CA THR A 287 6.31 8.83 23.81
C THR A 287 5.51 8.34 22.60
N SER A 288 6.19 8.03 21.48
CA SER A 288 5.47 7.58 20.28
C SER A 288 4.85 6.19 20.48
N VAL A 289 5.53 5.31 21.22
CA VAL A 289 4.98 4.00 21.59
C VAL A 289 3.90 4.15 22.65
N GLY A 290 4.14 4.93 23.71
CA GLY A 290 3.20 5.13 24.79
C GLY A 290 1.88 5.75 24.33
N ALA A 291 1.93 6.72 23.40
CA ALA A 291 0.74 7.30 22.80
C ALA A 291 -0.12 6.27 22.04
N ARG A 292 0.50 5.37 21.28
CA ARG A 292 -0.22 4.30 20.57
C ARG A 292 -0.93 3.38 21.56
N PHE A 293 -0.23 2.92 22.60
CA PHE A 293 -0.84 2.05 23.61
C PHE A 293 -2.00 2.72 24.34
N SER A 294 -1.84 3.99 24.76
CA SER A 294 -2.94 4.76 25.36
C SER A 294 -4.13 4.91 24.41
N MET A 295 -3.89 5.22 23.12
CA MET A 295 -4.97 5.31 22.11
C MET A 295 -5.63 3.96 21.82
N TRP A 296 -4.88 2.86 21.81
CA TRP A 296 -5.42 1.51 21.56
C TRP A 296 -6.34 1.07 22.70
N ARG A 297 -5.90 1.26 23.95
CA ARG A 297 -6.73 0.96 25.13
C ARG A 297 -7.99 1.82 25.16
N ALA A 298 -7.85 3.12 24.91
CA ALA A 298 -8.98 4.03 24.84
C ALA A 298 -9.95 3.70 23.69
N GLY A 299 -9.44 3.21 22.56
CA GLY A 299 -10.25 2.74 21.43
C GLY A 299 -11.04 1.47 21.72
N ILE A 300 -10.43 0.52 22.43
CA ILE A 300 -11.09 -0.70 22.89
C ILE A 300 -12.19 -0.34 23.91
N ASP A 301 -11.89 0.51 24.88
CA ASP A 301 -12.87 0.99 25.85
C ASP A 301 -14.05 1.71 25.16
N ALA A 302 -13.78 2.57 24.18
CA ALA A 302 -14.82 3.23 23.40
C ALA A 302 -15.68 2.23 22.60
N PHE A 303 -15.10 1.14 22.09
CA PHE A 303 -15.83 0.06 21.45
C PHE A 303 -16.71 -0.72 22.44
N GLU A 304 -16.22 -1.00 23.64
CA GLU A 304 -16.99 -1.71 24.69
C GLU A 304 -18.25 -0.93 25.10
N HIS A 305 -18.17 0.41 25.15
CA HIS A 305 -19.33 1.27 25.40
C HIS A 305 -20.33 1.30 24.22
N HIS A 306 -19.84 1.21 22.98
CA HIS A 306 -20.66 1.27 21.77
C HIS A 306 -20.34 0.13 20.78
N PRO A 307 -20.72 -1.13 21.10
CA PRO A 307 -20.30 -2.30 20.33
C PRO A 307 -20.85 -2.35 18.89
N PHE A 308 -21.92 -1.59 18.62
CA PHE A 308 -22.53 -1.49 17.29
C PHE A 308 -22.08 -0.24 16.50
N GLY A 309 -21.15 0.53 17.03
CA GLY A 309 -20.62 1.74 16.41
C GLY A 309 -21.18 3.03 17.00
N GLN A 310 -20.50 4.13 16.71
CA GLN A 310 -20.77 5.48 17.24
C GLN A 310 -20.17 6.55 16.32
N SER A 311 -20.50 7.82 16.58
CA SER A 311 -19.84 8.95 15.89
C SER A 311 -18.39 9.13 16.33
N ALA A 312 -17.61 9.83 15.51
CA ALA A 312 -16.26 10.26 15.85
C ALA A 312 -16.25 11.17 17.08
N ASP A 313 -17.28 11.99 17.27
CA ASP A 313 -17.43 12.88 18.42
C ASP A 313 -17.58 12.07 19.72
N SER A 314 -18.50 11.10 19.73
CA SER A 314 -18.70 10.18 20.86
C SER A 314 -17.42 9.39 21.16
N ARG A 315 -16.79 8.80 20.13
CA ARG A 315 -15.56 8.01 20.28
C ARG A 315 -14.40 8.84 20.85
N ASN A 316 -14.21 10.08 20.37
CA ASN A 316 -13.17 10.97 20.90
C ASN A 316 -13.44 11.40 22.34
N ALA A 317 -14.70 11.68 22.70
CA ALA A 317 -15.06 12.09 24.05
C ALA A 317 -14.79 10.98 25.07
N LEU A 318 -15.21 9.74 24.75
CA LEU A 318 -14.93 8.56 25.57
C LEU A 318 -13.43 8.32 25.68
N ALA A 319 -12.72 8.29 24.55
CA ALA A 319 -11.29 8.03 24.54
C ALA A 319 -10.49 9.13 25.28
N THR A 320 -10.90 10.39 25.20
CA THR A 320 -10.29 11.49 25.97
C THR A 320 -10.48 11.29 27.46
N THR A 321 -11.70 10.93 27.87
CA THR A 321 -12.03 10.65 29.28
C THR A 321 -11.20 9.48 29.80
N PHE A 322 -11.12 8.39 29.03
CA PHE A 322 -10.32 7.23 29.36
C PHE A 322 -8.84 7.58 29.51
N ILE A 323 -8.26 8.32 28.56
CA ILE A 323 -6.84 8.71 28.61
C ILE A 323 -6.54 9.57 29.84
N ASN A 324 -7.42 10.52 30.18
CA ASN A 324 -7.25 11.37 31.36
C ASN A 324 -7.32 10.58 32.67
N GLN A 325 -8.24 9.62 32.77
CA GLN A 325 -8.48 8.87 34.00
C GLN A 325 -7.51 7.69 34.20
N HIS A 326 -7.15 6.99 33.12
CA HIS A 326 -6.46 5.70 33.19
C HIS A 326 -5.07 5.71 32.56
N GLU A 327 -4.76 6.69 31.71
CA GLU A 327 -3.47 6.81 31.02
C GLU A 327 -2.68 8.05 31.46
N GLY A 328 -3.07 8.70 32.57
CA GLY A 328 -2.36 9.85 33.13
C GLY A 328 -2.42 11.09 32.24
N GLY A 329 -3.45 11.23 31.41
CA GLY A 329 -3.61 12.38 30.52
C GLY A 329 -2.55 12.48 29.44
N ASN A 330 -2.09 11.34 28.91
CA ASN A 330 -1.03 11.24 27.90
C ASN A 330 -1.17 12.32 26.79
N PRO A 331 -0.32 13.37 26.80
CA PRO A 331 -0.47 14.52 25.90
C PRO A 331 -0.28 14.16 24.43
N GLU A 332 0.66 13.26 24.12
CA GLU A 332 0.91 12.79 22.76
C GLU A 332 -0.28 11.99 22.23
N ALA A 333 -0.92 11.15 23.06
CA ALA A 333 -2.13 10.44 22.67
C ALA A 333 -3.29 11.41 22.37
N LEU A 334 -3.54 12.35 23.28
CA LEU A 334 -4.60 13.35 23.13
C LEU A 334 -4.42 14.23 21.88
N ARG A 335 -3.17 14.54 21.50
CA ARG A 335 -2.87 15.32 20.29
C ARG A 335 -3.20 14.55 19.00
N ASN A 336 -3.05 13.23 19.00
CA ASN A 336 -3.25 12.39 17.81
C ASN A 336 -4.67 11.80 17.69
N LEU A 337 -5.40 11.71 18.81
CA LEU A 337 -6.77 11.19 18.89
C LEU A 337 -7.77 11.82 17.88
N PRO A 338 -7.70 13.13 17.55
CA PRO A 338 -8.56 13.76 16.55
C PRO A 338 -8.40 13.23 15.12
N PHE A 339 -7.37 12.43 14.83
CA PHE A 339 -7.10 11.89 13.50
C PHE A 339 -7.46 10.41 13.41
N HIS A 340 -6.71 9.55 14.12
CA HIS A 340 -6.91 8.09 14.09
C HIS A 340 -6.18 7.40 15.24
N LEU A 341 -6.58 6.17 15.54
CA LEU A 341 -6.01 5.38 16.64
C LEU A 341 -4.70 4.66 16.29
N HIS A 342 -4.15 4.87 15.09
CA HIS A 342 -2.89 4.24 14.64
C HIS A 342 -2.94 2.70 14.61
N ASN A 343 -4.14 2.15 14.43
CA ASN A 343 -4.38 0.74 14.18
C ASN A 343 -5.72 0.65 13.45
N ASP A 344 -5.72 0.14 12.22
CA ASP A 344 -6.93 0.11 11.40
C ASP A 344 -8.05 -0.75 12.00
N ILE A 345 -7.71 -1.82 12.73
CA ILE A 345 -8.70 -2.71 13.36
C ILE A 345 -9.37 -2.00 14.52
N ILE A 346 -8.58 -1.43 15.44
CA ILE A 346 -9.11 -0.73 16.62
C ILE A 346 -9.86 0.55 16.22
N ASP A 347 -9.32 1.31 15.26
CA ASP A 347 -9.98 2.51 14.72
C ASP A 347 -11.36 2.14 14.16
N THR A 348 -11.41 1.09 13.33
CA THR A 348 -12.65 0.60 12.73
C THR A 348 -13.63 0.06 13.78
N LEU A 349 -13.17 -0.72 14.76
CA LEU A 349 -14.02 -1.23 15.85
C LEU A 349 -14.62 -0.08 16.68
N SER A 350 -13.80 0.91 17.04
CA SER A 350 -14.23 2.03 17.89
C SER A 350 -15.27 2.94 17.22
N LEU A 351 -15.30 3.00 15.88
CA LEU A 351 -16.22 3.83 15.10
C LEU A 351 -17.40 3.03 14.52
N GLN A 352 -17.11 1.93 13.83
CA GLN A 352 -18.09 1.13 13.08
C GLN A 352 -18.57 -0.12 13.83
N GLY A 353 -18.09 -0.34 15.06
CA GLY A 353 -18.46 -1.48 15.88
C GLY A 353 -18.02 -2.82 15.31
N ILE A 354 -18.66 -3.88 15.81
CA ILE A 354 -18.31 -5.26 15.46
C ILE A 354 -18.47 -5.55 13.97
N PHE A 355 -19.46 -4.93 13.30
CA PHE A 355 -19.69 -5.14 11.87
C PHE A 355 -18.55 -4.58 11.02
N GLY A 356 -18.09 -3.35 11.29
CA GLY A 356 -16.92 -2.81 10.61
C GLY A 356 -15.66 -3.62 10.92
N GLY A 357 -15.48 -4.03 12.18
CA GLY A 357 -14.37 -4.88 12.60
C GLY A 357 -14.30 -6.20 11.84
N ILE A 358 -15.44 -6.90 11.68
CA ILE A 358 -15.52 -8.13 10.88
C ILE A 358 -15.15 -7.86 9.43
N ILE A 359 -15.66 -6.77 8.84
CA ILE A 359 -15.41 -6.44 7.43
C ILE A 359 -13.93 -6.17 7.17
N ILE A 360 -13.24 -5.41 8.03
CA ILE A 360 -11.83 -5.11 7.83
C ILE A 360 -10.93 -6.34 8.07
N VAL A 361 -11.27 -7.18 9.04
CA VAL A 361 -10.57 -8.46 9.26
C VAL A 361 -10.78 -9.41 8.08
N LEU A 362 -12.00 -9.49 7.54
CA LEU A 362 -12.28 -10.25 6.32
C LEU A 362 -11.50 -9.72 5.12
N PHE A 363 -11.39 -8.40 4.96
CA PHE A 363 -10.56 -7.79 3.92
C PHE A 363 -9.10 -8.21 4.05
N PHE A 364 -8.51 -8.15 5.25
CA PHE A 364 -7.13 -8.61 5.47
C PHE A 364 -6.96 -10.11 5.24
N ALA A 365 -7.91 -10.94 5.67
CA ALA A 365 -7.89 -12.38 5.45
C ALA A 365 -7.96 -12.71 3.95
N VAL A 366 -8.82 -12.03 3.18
CA VAL A 366 -8.91 -12.19 1.72
C VAL A 366 -7.64 -11.73 1.03
N LEU A 367 -7.07 -10.59 1.44
CA LEU A 367 -5.81 -10.08 0.91
C LEU A 367 -4.66 -11.08 1.14
N LEU A 368 -4.62 -11.74 2.29
CA LEU A 368 -3.58 -12.69 2.67
C LEU A 368 -3.76 -14.07 2.04
N LEU A 369 -4.97 -14.62 2.05
CA LEU A 369 -5.20 -16.05 1.82
C LEU A 369 -5.82 -16.37 0.46
N TYR A 370 -6.70 -15.50 -0.05
CA TYR A 370 -7.44 -15.80 -1.28
C TYR A 370 -6.55 -15.94 -2.54
N PRO A 371 -5.43 -15.19 -2.70
CA PRO A 371 -4.53 -15.37 -3.83
C PRO A 371 -4.03 -16.80 -4.03
N PHE A 372 -3.81 -17.55 -2.95
CA PHE A 372 -3.37 -18.95 -3.01
C PHE A 372 -4.38 -19.88 -3.68
N LYS A 373 -5.67 -19.55 -3.58
CA LYS A 373 -6.76 -20.28 -4.23
C LYS A 373 -7.04 -19.74 -5.64
N LEU A 374 -6.87 -18.43 -5.84
CA LEU A 374 -7.28 -17.75 -7.06
C LEU A 374 -6.33 -17.95 -8.24
N VAL A 375 -5.01 -17.92 -8.00
CA VAL A 375 -4.00 -17.98 -9.07
C VAL A 375 -2.82 -18.90 -8.70
N PRO A 376 -2.21 -19.59 -9.69
CA PRO A 376 -0.93 -20.24 -9.48
C PRO A 376 0.11 -19.23 -8.97
N LYS A 377 0.99 -19.68 -8.07
CA LYS A 377 1.98 -18.82 -7.40
C LYS A 377 1.33 -17.63 -6.66
N GLY A 378 0.18 -17.88 -6.01
CA GLY A 378 -0.51 -16.90 -5.16
C GLY A 378 0.36 -16.30 -4.05
N TYR A 379 1.42 -16.99 -3.63
CA TYR A 379 2.41 -16.48 -2.66
C TYR A 379 3.05 -15.15 -3.08
N GLU A 380 3.02 -14.79 -4.36
CA GLU A 380 3.57 -13.51 -4.85
C GLU A 380 2.75 -12.30 -4.36
N PHE A 381 1.48 -12.50 -3.99
CA PHE A 381 0.65 -11.47 -3.35
C PHE A 381 1.07 -11.19 -1.89
N LEU A 382 1.89 -12.05 -1.27
CA LEU A 382 2.44 -11.79 0.07
C LEU A 382 3.30 -10.52 0.10
N LEU A 383 3.89 -10.14 -1.05
CA LEU A 383 4.65 -8.90 -1.19
C LEU A 383 3.79 -7.65 -1.00
N LEU A 384 2.47 -7.76 -1.15
CA LEU A 384 1.51 -6.71 -0.85
C LEU A 384 0.83 -6.96 0.51
N SER A 385 0.31 -8.17 0.73
CA SER A 385 -0.56 -8.44 1.88
C SER A 385 0.17 -8.30 3.22
N VAL A 386 1.41 -8.80 3.32
CA VAL A 386 2.19 -8.72 4.56
C VAL A 386 2.52 -7.27 4.92
N PRO A 387 3.09 -6.43 4.02
CA PRO A 387 3.30 -5.02 4.32
C PRO A 387 2.02 -4.25 4.67
N VAL A 388 0.92 -4.46 3.93
CA VAL A 388 -0.34 -3.77 4.21
C VAL A 388 -0.83 -4.11 5.62
N ILE A 389 -0.89 -5.41 5.96
CA ILE A 389 -1.36 -5.84 7.29
C ILE A 389 -0.43 -5.34 8.40
N TYR A 390 0.89 -5.46 8.21
CA TYR A 390 1.88 -5.02 9.18
C TYR A 390 1.79 -3.50 9.44
N PHE A 391 1.70 -2.69 8.38
CA PHE A 391 1.59 -1.24 8.54
C PHE A 391 0.24 -0.80 9.10
N SER A 392 -0.84 -1.52 8.80
CA SER A 392 -2.17 -1.30 9.40
C SER A 392 -2.24 -1.58 10.90
N GLN A 393 -1.24 -2.26 11.49
CA GLN A 393 -1.16 -2.43 12.95
C GLN A 393 -0.45 -1.26 13.65
N GLY A 394 0.48 -0.59 12.97
CA GLY A 394 1.27 0.51 13.55
C GLY A 394 0.80 1.91 13.15
N ASP A 395 -0.16 1.98 12.22
CA ASP A 395 -0.78 3.20 11.69
C ASP A 395 -2.13 2.84 11.03
N SER A 396 -2.92 3.84 10.64
CA SER A 396 -4.27 3.64 10.06
C SER A 396 -4.27 3.89 8.55
N GLN A 397 -3.91 2.86 7.77
CA GLN A 397 -3.87 2.93 6.30
C GLN A 397 -5.25 3.07 5.67
N PHE A 398 -6.30 2.52 6.30
CA PHE A 398 -7.67 2.54 5.81
C PHE A 398 -8.51 3.72 6.32
N TYR A 399 -7.95 4.51 7.24
CA TYR A 399 -8.37 5.88 7.51
C TYR A 399 -7.98 6.83 6.36
N ASN A 400 -6.75 6.70 5.83
CA ASN A 400 -6.23 7.62 4.83
C ASN A 400 -7.12 7.66 3.58
N ARG A 401 -7.33 8.87 3.02
CA ARG A 401 -8.12 9.08 1.80
C ARG A 401 -7.51 8.44 0.55
N GLU A 402 -6.17 8.33 0.47
CA GLU A 402 -5.44 7.89 -0.72
C GLU A 402 -5.02 6.41 -0.69
N THR A 403 -4.50 5.90 0.44
CA THR A 403 -3.93 4.55 0.53
C THR A 403 -4.88 3.40 0.16
N PRO A 404 -6.18 3.41 0.50
CA PRO A 404 -7.05 2.25 0.30
C PRO A 404 -7.26 1.86 -1.16
N TYR A 405 -7.50 2.83 -2.04
CA TYR A 405 -7.63 2.52 -3.47
C TYR A 405 -6.27 2.17 -4.09
N PHE A 406 -5.16 2.72 -3.58
CA PHE A 406 -3.82 2.35 -4.02
C PHE A 406 -3.54 0.85 -3.78
N VAL A 407 -3.86 0.34 -2.59
CA VAL A 407 -3.77 -1.10 -2.28
C VAL A 407 -4.60 -1.93 -3.26
N VAL A 408 -5.84 -1.50 -3.54
CA VAL A 408 -6.73 -2.19 -4.48
C VAL A 408 -6.17 -2.18 -5.91
N LEU A 409 -5.62 -1.07 -6.38
CA LEU A 409 -4.98 -0.98 -7.69
C LEU A 409 -3.79 -1.93 -7.81
N ILE A 410 -3.01 -2.12 -6.74
CA ILE A 410 -1.91 -3.09 -6.74
C ILE A 410 -2.44 -4.53 -6.84
N VAL A 411 -3.51 -4.88 -6.12
CA VAL A 411 -4.16 -6.19 -6.28
C VAL A 411 -4.57 -6.40 -7.74
N GLY A 412 -5.24 -5.41 -8.35
CA GLY A 412 -5.62 -5.45 -9.76
C GLY A 412 -4.43 -5.60 -10.70
N TYR A 413 -3.35 -4.86 -10.46
CA TYR A 413 -2.10 -4.95 -11.23
C TYR A 413 -1.47 -6.35 -11.14
N LEU A 414 -1.35 -6.92 -9.94
CA LEU A 414 -0.80 -8.26 -9.74
C LEU A 414 -1.65 -9.35 -10.43
N LEU A 415 -2.98 -9.21 -10.41
CA LEU A 415 -3.87 -10.10 -11.15
C LEU A 415 -3.64 -9.97 -12.67
N MET A 416 -3.55 -8.76 -13.19
CA MET A 416 -3.32 -8.53 -14.62
C MET A 416 -1.94 -9.00 -15.10
N LEU A 417 -0.91 -9.04 -14.26
CA LEU A 417 0.37 -9.66 -14.65
C LEU A 417 0.22 -11.13 -15.04
N ARG A 418 -0.80 -11.84 -14.54
CA ARG A 418 -1.12 -13.23 -14.93
C ARG A 418 -1.72 -13.36 -16.31
N MET A 419 -2.20 -12.25 -16.87
CA MET A 419 -2.80 -12.18 -18.21
C MET A 419 -1.74 -11.95 -19.30
N LYS A 420 -0.44 -11.87 -18.93
CA LYS A 420 0.66 -11.68 -19.89
C LYS A 420 0.74 -12.86 -20.85
N THR A 421 0.66 -12.59 -22.15
CA THR A 421 0.96 -13.61 -23.18
C THR A 421 2.47 -13.81 -23.31
N PRO A 422 2.97 -15.07 -23.36
CA PRO A 422 4.38 -15.37 -23.63
C PRO A 422 4.85 -14.70 -24.92
N ALA A 423 6.08 -14.19 -24.95
CA ALA A 423 6.62 -13.64 -26.18
C ALA A 423 6.85 -14.76 -27.21
N VAL A 424 6.60 -14.49 -28.50
CA VAL A 424 6.84 -15.46 -29.59
C VAL A 424 8.30 -15.94 -29.61
N SER A 425 9.24 -15.12 -29.10
CA SER A 425 10.68 -15.47 -29.00
C SER A 425 11.07 -16.27 -27.74
N GLU A 426 10.16 -16.55 -26.81
CA GLU A 426 10.43 -17.39 -25.62
C GLU A 426 10.13 -18.89 -25.88
N LYS A 427 9.81 -19.25 -27.13
CA LYS A 427 9.55 -20.62 -27.59
C LYS A 427 10.71 -21.25 -28.39
N GLN A 428 11.90 -20.66 -28.39
CA GLN A 428 13.09 -21.23 -29.04
C GLN A 428 14.23 -21.37 -28.06
#